data_AF-A0A2V8KE31-F1
#
_entry.id   AF-A0A2V8KE31-F1
#
_cell.length_a   1.000
_cell.length_b   1.000
_cell.length_c   1.000
_cell.angle_alpha   90.00
_cell.angle_beta   90.00
_cell.angle_gamma   90.00
#
_symmetry.space_group_name_H-M   'P 1'
#
loop_
_entity.id
_entity.type
_entity.pdbx_description
1 polymer ?
#
loop_
_entity_poly.entity_id
_entity_poly.type
_entity_poly.pdbx_seq_one_letter_code
_entity_poly.pdbx_strand_id
1 'polypeptide(L)'
;MIAFPTPQAKRGLNLLTLRKILGTNPQKPPSFFDHPWYLNEAFAEQDCEAGWHFLYTSVLPDSLSQPVHYIDSLRNSGLQLPSAIEVVLMLFLHFVGTGEQLLQKKHTWCRDRASLNRFVTVGAFGRNGLFLSAHPAMYASRGLGICARVTR
;
A
#
# COMPACT_ATOMS: atom_id res chain seq x y z
N MET A 1 3.64 13.48 4.05
CA MET A 1 4.40 12.82 2.97
C MET A 1 5.61 12.17 3.59
N ILE A 2 6.07 11.04 3.06
CA ILE A 2 7.31 10.38 3.46
C ILE A 2 8.13 10.08 2.22
N ALA A 3 9.46 10.10 2.39
CA ALA A 3 10.41 9.66 1.37
C ALA A 3 11.29 8.56 1.94
N PHE A 4 11.52 7.51 1.18
CA PHE A 4 12.43 6.43 1.57
C PHE A 4 13.18 5.88 0.35
N PRO A 5 14.46 5.48 0.53
CA PRO A 5 15.20 4.80 -0.50
C PRO A 5 15.01 3.29 -0.40
N THR A 6 15.06 2.60 -1.53
CA THR A 6 15.22 1.15 -1.64
C THR A 6 16.53 0.84 -2.35
N PRO A 7 17.31 -0.13 -1.84
CA PRO A 7 18.60 -0.46 -2.43
C PRO A 7 18.44 -1.11 -3.81
N GLN A 8 19.41 -0.88 -4.69
CA GLN A 8 19.50 -1.57 -5.98
C GLN A 8 19.92 -3.04 -5.84
N ALA A 9 20.45 -3.41 -4.67
CA ALA A 9 20.98 -4.74 -4.38
C ALA A 9 19.90 -5.71 -3.87
N LYS A 10 19.76 -6.82 -4.61
CA LYS A 10 19.03 -8.08 -4.31
C LYS A 10 17.50 -8.00 -4.21
N ARG A 11 16.89 -8.94 -4.95
CA ARG A 11 15.49 -9.35 -4.92
C ARG A 11 15.08 -9.79 -3.50
N GLY A 12 13.86 -9.50 -3.08
CA GLY A 12 13.29 -9.97 -1.82
C GLY A 12 12.55 -8.93 -0.99
N LEU A 13 12.60 -7.63 -1.32
CA LEU A 13 11.81 -6.61 -0.63
C LEU A 13 10.36 -6.60 -1.16
N ASN A 14 9.60 -7.63 -0.80
CA ASN A 14 8.21 -7.83 -1.22
C ASN A 14 7.30 -8.14 -0.02
N LEU A 15 6.00 -8.24 -0.26
CA LEU A 15 5.01 -8.42 0.80
C LEU A 15 5.20 -9.74 1.56
N LEU A 16 5.52 -10.82 0.87
CA LEU A 16 5.70 -12.13 1.51
C LEU A 16 6.94 -12.16 2.41
N THR A 17 8.05 -11.57 1.97
CA THR A 17 9.26 -11.46 2.80
C THR A 17 9.01 -10.56 4.01
N LEU A 18 8.36 -9.40 3.85
CA LEU A 18 8.01 -8.55 4.98
C LEU A 18 7.08 -9.26 5.97
N ARG A 19 6.08 -10.01 5.48
CA ARG A 19 5.20 -10.83 6.33
C ARG A 19 6.00 -11.87 7.10
N LYS A 20 6.98 -12.52 6.47
CA LYS A 20 7.84 -13.51 7.14
C LYS A 20 8.68 -12.88 8.26
N ILE A 21 9.18 -11.66 8.06
CA ILE A 21 10.02 -10.95 9.04
C ILE A 21 9.19 -10.40 10.20
N LEU A 22 8.09 -9.72 9.90
CA LEU A 22 7.27 -8.98 10.87
C LEU A 22 6.19 -9.86 11.52
N GLY A 23 5.81 -10.95 10.84
CA GLY A 23 4.79 -11.87 11.30
C GLY A 23 3.38 -11.31 11.22
N THR A 24 2.46 -12.03 11.87
CA THR A 24 1.02 -11.76 11.87
C THR A 24 0.44 -11.57 13.27
N ASN A 25 1.29 -11.37 14.28
CA ASN A 25 0.83 -11.14 15.65
C ASN A 25 0.50 -9.64 15.84
N PRO A 26 -0.77 -9.24 16.00
CA PRO A 26 -1.14 -7.84 16.20
C PRO A 26 -0.65 -7.24 17.53
N GLN A 27 -0.28 -8.07 18.51
CA GLN A 27 0.33 -7.62 19.77
C GLN A 27 1.80 -7.22 19.61
N LYS A 28 2.39 -7.45 18.42
CA LYS A 28 3.77 -7.08 18.07
C LYS A 28 3.77 -6.23 16.79
N PRO A 29 3.25 -4.99 16.83
CA PRO A 29 3.21 -4.13 15.64
C PRO A 29 4.62 -3.65 15.24
N PRO A 30 4.87 -3.35 13.95
CA PRO A 30 3.95 -3.56 12.83
C PRO A 30 3.83 -5.03 12.45
N SER A 31 2.64 -5.48 12.07
CA SER A 31 2.37 -6.87 11.64
C SER A 31 1.28 -6.91 10.58
N PHE A 32 1.20 -8.04 9.86
CA PHE A 32 0.18 -8.27 8.84
C PHE A 32 -1.08 -8.90 9.42
N PHE A 33 -2.24 -8.59 8.83
CA PHE A 33 -3.43 -9.39 9.09
C PHE A 33 -3.26 -10.80 8.52
N ASP A 34 -3.60 -11.80 9.34
CA ASP A 34 -3.42 -13.21 8.97
C ASP A 34 -4.54 -13.71 8.08
N HIS A 35 -4.42 -13.42 6.78
CA HIS A 35 -5.37 -13.91 5.78
C HIS A 35 -4.63 -14.52 4.59
N PRO A 36 -4.97 -15.74 4.15
CA PRO A 36 -4.18 -16.45 3.14
C PRO A 36 -4.39 -15.97 1.70
N TRP A 37 -5.26 -14.98 1.44
CA TRP A 37 -5.80 -14.75 0.09
C TRP A 37 -4.73 -14.26 -0.89
N TYR A 38 -3.75 -13.50 -0.40
CA TYR A 38 -2.68 -12.91 -1.21
C TYR A 38 -1.40 -13.75 -1.22
N LEU A 39 -1.34 -14.86 -0.48
CA LEU A 39 -0.11 -15.63 -0.34
C LEU A 39 0.36 -16.27 -1.65
N ASN A 40 -0.57 -16.53 -2.57
CA ASN A 40 -0.30 -17.09 -3.89
C ASN A 40 -0.55 -16.08 -5.03
N GLU A 41 -0.70 -14.79 -4.70
CA GLU A 41 -0.94 -13.75 -5.68
C GLU A 41 0.38 -13.16 -6.17
N ALA A 42 0.54 -13.01 -7.49
CA ALA A 42 1.79 -12.57 -8.09
C ALA A 42 2.28 -11.22 -7.56
N PHE A 43 1.37 -10.30 -7.24
CA PHE A 43 1.77 -8.99 -6.68
C PHE A 43 2.44 -9.10 -5.31
N ALA A 44 2.16 -10.14 -4.52
CA ALA A 44 2.73 -10.29 -3.19
C ALA A 44 4.22 -10.68 -3.24
N GLU A 45 4.64 -11.31 -4.35
CA GLU A 45 6.03 -11.69 -4.64
C GLU A 45 6.81 -10.61 -5.37
N GLN A 46 6.14 -9.56 -5.86
CA GLN A 46 6.81 -8.47 -6.57
C GLN A 46 7.63 -7.63 -5.61
N ASP A 47 8.91 -7.49 -5.95
CA ASP A 47 9.84 -6.65 -5.22
C ASP A 47 9.53 -5.16 -5.43
N CYS A 48 9.78 -4.38 -4.39
CA CYS A 48 9.77 -2.93 -4.48
C CYS A 48 10.83 -2.47 -5.49
N GLU A 49 10.47 -1.54 -6.37
CA GLU A 49 11.41 -0.91 -7.31
C GLU A 49 12.57 -0.28 -6.56
N ALA A 50 13.78 -0.31 -7.14
CA ALA A 50 14.94 0.37 -6.56
C ALA A 50 14.84 1.90 -6.75
N GLY A 51 15.37 2.66 -5.80
CA GLY A 51 15.49 4.12 -5.89
C GLY A 51 14.73 4.85 -4.80
N TRP A 52 14.37 6.11 -5.09
CA TRP A 52 13.64 6.95 -4.14
C TRP A 52 12.14 6.86 -4.37
N HIS A 53 11.41 6.65 -3.28
CA HIS A 53 9.95 6.65 -3.27
C HIS A 53 9.45 7.86 -2.49
N PHE A 54 8.49 8.59 -3.06
CA PHE A 54 7.87 9.77 -2.45
C PHE A 54 6.36 9.56 -2.40
N LEU A 55 5.80 9.33 -1.22
CA LEU A 55 4.40 8.98 -1.04
C LEU A 55 3.68 9.96 -0.10
N TYR A 56 2.46 10.34 -0.45
CA TYR A 56 1.55 11.01 0.49
C TYR A 56 1.18 10.05 1.62
N THR A 57 1.26 10.52 2.85
CA THR A 57 0.95 9.73 4.07
C THR A 57 -0.54 9.77 4.43
N SER A 58 -1.34 10.50 3.64
CA SER A 58 -2.79 10.60 3.72
C SER A 58 -3.38 10.42 2.34
N VAL A 59 -4.62 9.89 2.28
CA VAL A 59 -5.38 9.89 1.04
C VAL A 59 -5.68 11.32 0.61
N LEU A 60 -5.59 11.59 -0.69
CA LEU A 60 -6.04 12.85 -1.26
C LEU A 60 -7.56 12.98 -1.03
N PRO A 61 -8.06 14.08 -0.44
CA PRO A 61 -9.49 14.22 -0.14
C PRO A 61 -10.40 13.98 -1.35
N ASP A 62 -10.04 14.53 -2.50
CA ASP A 62 -10.84 14.42 -3.74
C ASP A 62 -10.80 13.04 -4.40
N SER A 63 -9.87 12.18 -3.95
CA SER A 63 -9.79 10.79 -4.41
C SER A 63 -10.71 9.83 -3.64
N LEU A 64 -11.33 10.28 -2.53
CA LEU A 64 -12.25 9.45 -1.77
C LEU A 64 -13.52 9.17 -2.56
N SER A 65 -14.07 7.97 -2.41
CA SER A 65 -15.25 7.52 -3.18
C SER A 65 -15.05 7.56 -4.69
N GLN A 66 -13.80 7.58 -5.16
CA GLN A 66 -13.46 7.49 -6.56
C GLN A 66 -13.02 6.08 -6.95
N PRO A 67 -13.35 5.62 -8.17
CA PRO A 67 -12.83 4.38 -8.72
C PRO A 67 -11.33 4.51 -9.03
N VAL A 68 -10.66 3.37 -9.24
CA VAL A 68 -9.19 3.34 -9.42
C VAL A 68 -8.70 4.19 -10.60
N HIS A 69 -9.50 4.33 -11.66
CA HIS A 69 -9.16 5.12 -12.86
C HIS A 69 -9.18 6.63 -12.63
N TYR A 70 -9.65 7.11 -11.47
CA TYR A 70 -9.55 8.53 -11.11
C TYR A 70 -8.09 9.02 -11.08
N ILE A 71 -7.11 8.13 -10.88
CA ILE A 71 -5.69 8.48 -10.98
C ILE A 71 -5.34 9.13 -12.32
N ASP A 72 -6.03 8.78 -13.42
CA ASP A 72 -5.75 9.35 -14.73
C ASP A 72 -5.99 10.86 -14.78
N SER A 73 -6.91 11.37 -13.95
CA SER A 73 -7.14 12.82 -13.79
C SER A 73 -6.00 13.55 -13.08
N LEU A 74 -5.15 12.81 -12.34
CA LEU A 74 -4.04 13.35 -11.56
C LEU A 74 -2.69 13.23 -12.27
N ARG A 75 -2.65 12.59 -13.44
CA ARG A 75 -1.40 12.27 -14.17
C ARG A 75 -0.59 13.52 -14.53
N ASN A 76 -1.28 14.59 -14.97
CA ASN A 76 -0.63 15.87 -15.33
C ASN A 76 -0.03 16.59 -14.12
N SER A 77 -0.40 16.19 -12.90
CA SER A 77 0.16 16.71 -11.64
C SER A 77 1.38 15.92 -11.16
N GLY A 78 1.90 14.98 -11.97
CA GLY A 78 3.02 14.12 -11.57
C GLY A 78 2.66 13.10 -10.48
N LEU A 79 1.38 12.73 -10.37
CA LEU A 79 0.89 11.79 -9.38
C LEU A 79 0.52 10.45 -10.02
N GLN A 80 0.89 9.37 -9.33
CA GLN A 80 0.61 7.99 -9.74
C GLN A 80 0.11 7.15 -8.58
N LEU A 81 -0.47 5.99 -8.90
CA LEU A 81 -0.76 4.98 -7.88
C LEU A 81 0.57 4.39 -7.37
N PRO A 82 0.75 4.27 -6.04
CA PRO A 82 1.84 3.48 -5.50
C PRO A 82 1.60 1.99 -5.75
N SER A 83 2.64 1.18 -5.64
CA SER A 83 2.52 -0.26 -5.43
C SER A 83 2.14 -0.59 -3.98
N ALA A 84 1.59 -1.78 -3.77
CA ALA A 84 1.19 -2.27 -2.46
C ALA A 84 2.39 -2.35 -1.51
N ILE A 85 3.54 -2.79 -2.01
CA ILE A 85 4.78 -2.84 -1.22
C ILE A 85 5.28 -1.44 -0.83
N GLU A 86 5.17 -0.44 -1.71
CA GLU A 86 5.50 0.95 -1.37
C GLU A 86 4.60 1.47 -0.24
N VAL A 87 3.30 1.19 -0.28
CA VAL A 87 2.37 1.60 0.79
C VAL A 87 2.66 0.86 2.09
N VAL A 88 2.94 -0.44 2.05
CA VAL A 88 3.29 -1.20 3.26
C VAL A 88 4.57 -0.66 3.90
N LEU A 89 5.60 -0.37 3.11
CA LEU A 89 6.82 0.27 3.59
C LEU A 89 6.54 1.66 4.16
N MET A 90 5.75 2.48 3.47
CA MET A 90 5.31 3.79 3.96
C MET A 90 4.67 3.69 5.36
N LEU A 91 3.74 2.75 5.55
CA LEU A 91 3.03 2.56 6.82
C LEU A 91 3.98 2.10 7.93
N PHE A 92 4.83 1.11 7.66
CA PHE A 92 5.70 0.51 8.67
C PHE A 92 6.88 1.40 9.01
N LEU A 93 7.52 2.04 8.03
CA LEU A 93 8.61 2.98 8.28
C LEU A 93 8.11 4.20 9.07
N HIS A 94 6.94 4.74 8.72
CA HIS A 94 6.34 5.84 9.49
C HIS A 94 6.10 5.43 10.93
N PHE A 95 5.51 4.26 11.16
CA PHE A 95 5.24 3.77 12.51
C PHE A 95 6.50 3.51 13.32
N VAL A 96 7.51 2.83 12.75
CA VAL A 96 8.77 2.59 13.45
C VAL A 96 9.48 3.90 13.78
N GLY A 97 9.40 4.89 12.89
CA GLY A 97 10.04 6.20 13.10
C GLY A 97 9.31 7.12 14.07
N THR A 98 7.99 6.97 14.25
CA THR A 98 7.16 7.97 14.98
C THR A 98 6.26 7.39 16.07
N GLY A 99 5.98 6.09 16.05
CA GLY A 99 4.94 5.45 16.86
C GLY A 99 3.51 5.68 16.35
N GLU A 100 3.32 6.49 15.31
CA GLU A 100 1.99 6.85 14.79
C GLU A 100 1.51 5.84 13.73
N GLN A 101 0.23 5.51 13.76
CA GLN A 101 -0.42 4.68 12.75
C GLN A 101 -1.19 5.53 11.73
N LEU A 102 -0.80 5.43 10.45
CA LEU A 102 -1.45 6.16 9.35
C LEU A 102 -2.74 5.49 8.85
N LEU A 103 -3.48 6.24 8.02
CA LEU A 103 -4.68 5.80 7.27
C LEU A 103 -5.85 5.30 8.11
N GLN A 104 -5.93 5.59 9.41
CA GLN A 104 -7.02 5.16 10.30
C GLN A 104 -8.40 5.11 9.61
N LYS A 105 -8.97 3.90 9.47
CA LYS A 105 -10.25 3.59 8.78
C LYS A 105 -10.29 3.85 7.27
N LYS A 106 -9.14 3.98 6.63
CA LYS A 106 -8.98 4.25 5.20
C LYS A 106 -8.08 3.22 4.54
N HIS A 107 -8.29 3.08 3.23
CA HIS A 107 -7.49 2.29 2.32
C HIS A 107 -7.02 3.18 1.17
N THR A 108 -5.91 2.80 0.56
CA THR A 108 -5.45 3.39 -0.70
C THR A 108 -5.47 2.37 -1.82
N TRP A 109 -5.87 2.82 -3.00
CA TRP A 109 -5.63 2.11 -4.25
C TRP A 109 -4.14 1.94 -4.50
N CYS A 110 -3.77 0.80 -5.09
CA CYS A 110 -2.43 0.50 -5.57
C CYS A 110 -2.48 0.13 -7.06
N ARG A 111 -1.36 0.24 -7.76
CA ARG A 111 -1.25 -0.13 -9.18
C ARG A 111 -1.27 -1.64 -9.41
N ASP A 112 -1.06 -2.43 -8.36
CA ASP A 112 -0.98 -3.89 -8.43
C ASP A 112 -2.33 -4.53 -8.74
N ARG A 113 -2.27 -5.67 -9.43
CA ARG A 113 -3.42 -6.50 -9.74
C ARG A 113 -3.34 -7.82 -8.99
N ALA A 114 -4.49 -8.23 -8.46
CA ALA A 114 -4.75 -9.59 -8.01
C ALA A 114 -5.50 -10.37 -9.11
N SER A 115 -5.70 -11.66 -8.87
CA SER A 115 -6.57 -12.52 -9.67
C SER A 115 -7.96 -11.92 -9.90
N LEU A 116 -8.65 -12.42 -10.94
CA LEU A 116 -9.96 -11.93 -11.37
C LEU A 116 -9.96 -10.43 -11.76
N ASN A 117 -8.82 -9.91 -12.20
CA ASN A 117 -8.65 -8.54 -12.66
C ASN A 117 -9.02 -7.48 -11.61
N ARG A 118 -8.75 -7.78 -10.33
CA ARG A 118 -9.01 -6.88 -9.21
C ARG A 118 -7.78 -6.04 -8.91
N PHE A 119 -7.99 -4.80 -8.47
CA PHE A 119 -6.94 -3.89 -8.04
C PHE A 119 -6.72 -4.02 -6.54
N VAL A 120 -5.46 -4.08 -6.13
CA VAL A 120 -5.08 -4.21 -4.74
C VAL A 120 -5.32 -2.90 -4.00
N THR A 121 -5.77 -3.00 -2.76
CA THR A 121 -5.83 -1.87 -1.82
C THR A 121 -5.14 -2.23 -0.52
N VAL A 122 -4.45 -1.24 0.06
CA VAL A 122 -3.75 -1.37 1.34
C VAL A 122 -4.43 -0.47 2.36
N GLY A 123 -4.83 -1.05 3.48
CA GLY A 123 -5.45 -0.33 4.59
C GLY A 123 -4.46 0.00 5.71
N ALA A 124 -4.94 0.76 6.69
CA ALA A 124 -4.25 0.90 7.97
C ALA A 124 -3.95 -0.47 8.60
N PHE A 125 -2.89 -0.53 9.40
CA PHE A 125 -2.67 -1.64 10.32
C PHE A 125 -3.10 -1.23 11.73
N GLY A 126 -3.80 -2.14 12.42
CA GLY A 126 -4.41 -1.84 13.71
C GLY A 126 -4.58 -3.11 14.55
N ARG A 127 -5.72 -3.24 15.25
CA ARG A 127 -6.00 -4.36 16.18
C ARG A 127 -5.81 -5.75 15.57
N ASN A 128 -5.95 -5.88 14.25
CA ASN A 128 -5.82 -7.14 13.52
C ASN A 128 -4.56 -7.21 12.65
N GLY A 129 -3.67 -6.21 12.68
CA GLY A 129 -2.56 -6.09 11.73
C GLY A 129 -2.96 -5.38 10.43
N LEU A 130 -2.03 -5.33 9.48
CA LEU A 130 -2.18 -4.64 8.19
C LEU A 130 -3.16 -5.36 7.26
N PHE A 131 -4.16 -4.63 6.77
CA PHE A 131 -5.18 -5.19 5.89
C PHE A 131 -4.82 -5.00 4.41
N LEU A 132 -4.73 -6.11 3.67
CA LEU A 132 -4.69 -6.15 2.22
C LEU A 132 -6.07 -6.58 1.70
N SER A 133 -6.58 -5.87 0.70
CA SER A 133 -7.80 -6.22 -0.02
C SER A 133 -7.59 -6.13 -1.53
N ALA A 134 -8.60 -6.56 -2.29
CA ALA A 134 -8.66 -6.33 -3.72
C ALA A 134 -10.09 -6.03 -4.16
N HIS A 135 -10.28 -5.12 -5.11
CA HIS A 135 -11.60 -4.68 -5.55
C HIS A 135 -11.67 -4.54 -7.09
N PRO A 136 -12.85 -4.71 -7.70
CA PRO A 136 -13.05 -4.37 -9.11
C PRO A 136 -12.74 -2.89 -9.40
N ALA A 137 -12.37 -2.57 -10.64
CA ALA A 137 -11.98 -1.22 -11.05
C ALA A 137 -13.03 -0.12 -10.74
N MET A 138 -14.31 -0.50 -10.80
CA MET A 138 -15.45 0.40 -10.57
C MET A 138 -15.87 0.52 -9.10
N TYR A 139 -15.23 -0.22 -8.20
CA TYR A 139 -15.54 -0.12 -6.77
C TYR A 139 -15.23 1.28 -6.25
N ALA A 140 -16.06 1.79 -5.36
CA ALA A 140 -15.89 3.10 -4.73
C ALA A 140 -16.44 3.04 -3.30
N SER A 141 -15.76 3.71 -2.37
CA SER A 141 -16.17 3.76 -0.97
C SER A 141 -15.63 5.01 -0.29
N ARG A 142 -16.36 5.51 0.72
CA ARG A 142 -15.92 6.65 1.56
C ARG A 142 -14.62 6.38 2.32
N GLY A 143 -14.27 5.10 2.51
CA GLY A 143 -13.02 4.67 3.15
C GLY A 143 -11.89 4.35 2.17
N LEU A 144 -12.05 4.59 0.86
CA LEU A 144 -11.06 4.22 -0.15
C LEU A 144 -10.70 5.45 -1.00
N GLY A 145 -9.41 5.75 -1.08
CA GLY A 145 -8.86 6.85 -1.89
C GLY A 145 -7.45 6.54 -2.40
N ILE A 146 -6.63 7.57 -2.58
CA ILE A 146 -5.29 7.46 -3.15
C ILE A 146 -4.28 8.19 -2.26
N CYS A 147 -3.34 7.45 -1.67
CA CYS A 147 -2.08 7.96 -1.15
C CYS A 147 -1.09 8.03 -2.33
N ALA A 148 -1.07 9.17 -3.03
CA ALA A 148 -0.36 9.24 -4.30
C ALA A 148 1.16 9.04 -4.15
N ARG A 149 1.76 8.38 -5.14
CA ARG A 149 3.20 8.42 -5.41
C ARG A 149 3.49 9.66 -6.27
N VAL A 150 4.52 10.41 -5.92
CA VAL A 150 5.02 11.53 -6.73
C VAL A 150 6.09 11.01 -7.68
N THR A 151 5.91 11.27 -8.98
CA THR A 151 6.93 11.01 -9.99
C THR A 151 7.66 12.30 -10.33
N ARG A 152 8.99 12.25 -10.29
CA ARG A 152 9.86 13.30 -10.83
C ARG A 152 10.13 13.05 -12.30
#